data_AF-A0A6S7FUD7-F1
#
_entry.id   AF-A0A6S7FUD7-F1
#
_cell.length_a   1.000
_cell.length_b   1.000
_cell.length_c   1.000
_cell.angle_alpha   90.00
_cell.angle_beta   90.00
_cell.angle_gamma   90.00
#
_symmetry.space_group_name_H-M   'P 1'
#
loop_
_entity.id
_entity.type
_entity.pdbx_description
1 polymer ?
#
loop_
_entity_poly.entity_id
_entity_poly.type
_entity_poly.pdbx_seq_one_letter_code
_entity_poly.pdbx_strand_id
1 'polypeptide(L)'
;MEEVGLPRFNRECYNCGFLLRLSYHYCPECGTEAEENNEHQDYDETVVITEYFKKGFEYSAIVEMLEKEHSVTMSIRTLKSHLNEYGLKHRNVVYDKDIVRHHIDELLNGPGCMGGYHSIWHTLQLEGIQVPRDVVEGIVRELDPEGCEERKAKRLKRRFVSPGPNNSWHADGYDKLKPYGFPIHRAIDGWSRKIMWLKVCRSFSRNPCIFLSRVCQQAQWLPRKNED
;
A
#
# COMPACT_ATOMS: atom_id res chain seq x y z
N MET A 1 -15.84 -13.55 24.91
CA MET A 1 -14.42 -13.75 25.28
C MET A 1 -14.16 -15.23 25.21
N GLU A 2 -13.61 -15.68 24.08
CA GLU A 2 -13.09 -17.03 23.92
C GLU A 2 -11.75 -16.84 23.19
N GLU A 3 -10.69 -17.37 23.79
CA GLU A 3 -9.31 -17.10 23.46
C GLU A 3 -8.72 -18.19 22.55
N VAL A 4 -7.94 -17.75 21.56
CA VAL A 4 -6.85 -18.42 20.79
C VAL A 4 -7.05 -19.81 20.14
N GLY A 5 -6.82 -19.87 18.81
CA GLY A 5 -6.71 -21.12 18.04
C GLY A 5 -5.95 -21.00 16.72
N LEU A 6 -4.61 -21.04 16.81
CA LEU A 6 -3.61 -21.56 15.85
C LEU A 6 -3.19 -20.72 14.61
N PRO A 7 -1.87 -20.58 14.36
CA PRO A 7 -1.35 -20.11 13.06
C PRO A 7 -1.69 -21.13 11.97
N ARG A 8 -2.21 -20.68 10.83
CA ARG A 8 -2.42 -21.49 9.62
C ARG A 8 -1.07 -21.93 9.04
N PHE A 9 -0.52 -23.03 9.54
CA PHE A 9 0.59 -23.76 8.91
C PHE A 9 -0.02 -24.71 7.88
N ASN A 10 0.20 -24.44 6.58
CA ASN A 10 -0.52 -25.16 5.52
C ASN A 10 0.39 -26.04 4.63
N ARG A 11 1.70 -26.15 4.89
CA ARG A 11 2.52 -27.08 4.10
C ARG A 11 3.79 -27.50 4.82
N GLU A 12 4.11 -28.79 4.73
CA GLU A 12 5.38 -29.36 5.19
C GLU A 12 6.40 -29.31 4.04
N CYS A 13 7.66 -29.05 4.37
CA CYS A 13 8.73 -29.15 3.40
C CYS A 13 8.92 -30.61 2.98
N TYR A 14 8.80 -30.91 1.69
CA TYR A 14 8.96 -32.27 1.17
C TYR A 14 10.35 -32.88 1.42
N ASN A 15 11.36 -32.05 1.67
CA ASN A 15 12.74 -32.49 1.86
C ASN A 15 13.13 -32.71 3.35
N CYS A 16 12.56 -31.94 4.28
CA CYS A 16 12.95 -32.00 5.70
C CYS A 16 11.78 -32.07 6.69
N GLY A 17 10.52 -32.07 6.21
CA GLY A 17 9.32 -32.11 7.04
C GLY A 17 9.03 -30.83 7.81
N PHE A 18 9.82 -29.76 7.63
CA PHE A 18 9.61 -28.50 8.35
C PHE A 18 8.29 -27.83 7.96
N LEU A 19 7.51 -27.35 8.95
CA LEU A 19 6.24 -26.66 8.74
C LEU A 19 6.46 -25.23 8.22
N LEU A 20 6.15 -25.00 6.96
CA LEU A 20 6.31 -23.70 6.31
C LEU A 20 5.05 -22.85 6.52
N ARG A 21 5.27 -21.54 6.73
CA ARG A 21 4.21 -20.54 6.58
C ARG A 21 3.92 -20.34 5.10
N LEU A 22 2.66 -20.09 4.74
CA LEU A 22 2.20 -19.87 3.36
C LEU A 22 3.03 -18.83 2.59
N SER A 23 3.63 -17.86 3.29
CA SER A 23 4.43 -16.79 2.70
C SER A 23 5.90 -17.15 2.39
N TYR A 24 6.36 -18.36 2.73
CA TYR A 24 7.76 -18.74 2.52
C TYR A 24 7.91 -19.41 1.16
N HIS A 25 8.74 -18.87 0.27
CA HIS A 25 9.07 -19.51 -1.02
C HIS A 25 10.20 -20.54 -0.90
N TYR A 26 10.91 -20.55 0.23
CA TYR A 26 12.05 -21.40 0.52
C TYR A 26 11.92 -21.99 1.92
N CYS A 27 12.41 -23.21 2.12
CA CYS A 27 12.49 -23.79 3.46
C CYS A 27 13.61 -23.13 4.28
N PRO A 28 13.34 -22.57 5.46
CA PRO A 28 14.35 -21.91 6.29
C PRO A 28 15.38 -22.88 6.90
N GLU A 29 15.08 -24.18 6.97
CA GLU A 29 16.00 -25.20 7.47
C GLU A 29 16.91 -25.76 6.38
N CYS A 30 16.34 -26.19 5.24
CA CYS A 30 17.10 -26.90 4.21
C CYS A 30 17.32 -26.11 2.91
N GLY A 31 16.80 -24.88 2.81
CA GLY A 31 16.97 -24.01 1.65
C GLY A 31 16.23 -24.45 0.38
N THR A 32 15.46 -25.54 0.46
CA THR A 32 14.73 -26.11 -0.69
C THR A 32 13.60 -25.18 -1.12
N GLU A 33 13.52 -24.90 -2.42
CA GLU A 33 12.39 -24.19 -3.03
C GLU A 33 11.13 -24.97 -2.78
N ALA A 34 10.13 -24.30 -2.24
CA ALA A 34 8.84 -24.96 -2.11
C ALA A 34 8.15 -24.95 -3.46
N GLU A 35 7.75 -26.13 -3.92
CA GLU A 35 6.93 -26.25 -5.11
C GLU A 35 5.70 -25.37 -4.93
N GLU A 36 5.50 -24.44 -5.86
CA GLU A 36 4.24 -23.75 -6.01
C GLU A 36 3.22 -24.84 -6.30
N ASN A 37 2.45 -25.23 -5.28
CA ASN A 37 1.19 -25.89 -5.51
C ASN A 37 0.40 -24.95 -6.41
N ASN A 38 0.43 -25.20 -7.72
CA ASN A 38 -0.63 -24.79 -8.65
C ASN A 38 -1.88 -25.60 -8.29
N GLU A 39 -2.33 -25.46 -7.04
CA GLU A 39 -3.72 -25.65 -6.67
C GLU A 39 -4.46 -24.71 -7.61
N HIS A 40 -5.00 -25.28 -8.69
CA HIS A 40 -6.03 -24.64 -9.49
C HIS A 40 -7.17 -24.37 -8.53
N GLN A 41 -7.10 -23.22 -7.84
CA GLN A 41 -8.24 -22.66 -7.17
C GLN A 41 -9.28 -22.50 -8.28
N ASP A 42 -10.37 -23.24 -8.12
CA ASP A 42 -11.58 -23.09 -8.90
C ASP A 42 -12.11 -21.67 -8.63
N TYR A 43 -11.52 -20.70 -9.32
CA TYR A 43 -11.89 -19.30 -9.19
C TYR A 43 -13.18 -19.14 -9.98
N ASP A 44 -14.25 -18.75 -9.30
CA ASP A 44 -15.45 -18.29 -9.98
C ASP A 44 -15.11 -17.00 -10.74
N GLU A 45 -14.87 -17.15 -12.05
CA GLU A 45 -14.56 -16.04 -12.96
C GLU A 45 -15.55 -14.88 -12.80
N THR A 46 -16.81 -15.17 -12.46
CA THR A 46 -17.84 -14.15 -12.28
C THR A 46 -17.53 -13.26 -11.08
N VAL A 47 -17.13 -13.86 -9.94
CA VAL A 47 -16.81 -13.13 -8.70
C VAL A 47 -15.61 -12.22 -8.91
N VAL A 48 -14.55 -12.75 -9.52
CA VAL A 48 -13.30 -12.02 -9.75
C VAL A 48 -13.51 -10.85 -10.71
N ILE A 49 -14.23 -11.06 -11.82
CA ILE A 49 -14.57 -9.99 -12.77
C ILE A 49 -15.43 -8.93 -12.07
N THR A 50 -16.41 -9.33 -11.25
CA THR A 50 -17.24 -8.35 -10.53
C THR A 50 -16.44 -7.55 -9.51
N GLU A 51 -15.46 -8.15 -8.83
CA GLU A 51 -14.63 -7.47 -7.85
C GLU A 51 -13.69 -6.46 -8.50
N TYR A 52 -12.97 -6.85 -9.56
CA TYR A 52 -12.11 -5.91 -10.29
C TYR A 52 -12.91 -4.78 -10.95
N PHE A 53 -14.11 -5.09 -11.46
CA PHE A 53 -15.01 -4.07 -11.99
C PHE A 53 -15.47 -3.09 -10.90
N LYS A 54 -15.84 -3.58 -9.70
CA LYS A 54 -16.22 -2.75 -8.55
C LYS A 54 -15.08 -1.86 -8.08
N LYS A 55 -13.83 -2.33 -8.13
CA LYS A 55 -12.63 -1.52 -7.84
C LYS A 55 -12.37 -0.43 -8.88
N GLY A 56 -13.08 -0.44 -10.01
CA GLY A 56 -13.03 0.63 -11.02
C GLY A 56 -11.78 0.61 -11.88
N PHE A 57 -11.15 -0.55 -12.07
CA PHE A 57 -10.05 -0.73 -13.01
C PHE A 57 -10.52 -0.54 -14.46
N GLU A 58 -9.64 -0.04 -15.32
CA GLU A 58 -9.89 0.03 -16.75
C GLU A 58 -9.93 -1.39 -17.36
N TYR A 59 -10.70 -1.60 -18.42
CA TYR A 59 -10.86 -2.94 -19.03
C TYR A 59 -9.54 -3.59 -19.44
N SER A 60 -8.56 -2.80 -19.91
CA SER A 60 -7.21 -3.28 -20.22
C SER A 60 -6.50 -3.83 -18.98
N ALA A 61 -6.56 -3.08 -17.87
CA ALA A 61 -5.96 -3.49 -16.60
C ALA A 61 -6.65 -4.73 -16.01
N ILE A 62 -7.98 -4.85 -16.14
CA ILE A 62 -8.72 -6.04 -15.70
C ILE A 62 -8.23 -7.29 -16.46
N VAL A 63 -8.07 -7.19 -17.78
CA VAL A 63 -7.55 -8.31 -18.60
C VAL A 63 -6.13 -8.70 -18.18
N GLU A 64 -5.24 -7.73 -17.98
CA GLU A 64 -3.87 -8.01 -17.53
C GLU A 64 -3.82 -8.63 -16.12
N MET A 65 -4.68 -8.18 -15.21
CA MET A 65 -4.77 -8.72 -13.85
C MET A 65 -5.30 -10.16 -13.86
N LEU A 66 -6.29 -10.46 -14.70
CA LEU A 66 -6.83 -11.81 -14.87
C LEU A 66 -5.78 -12.77 -15.43
N GLU A 67 -4.94 -12.30 -16.36
CA GLU A 67 -3.85 -13.10 -16.91
C GLU A 67 -2.75 -13.35 -15.86
N LYS A 68 -2.34 -12.32 -15.11
CA LYS A 68 -1.23 -12.40 -14.14
C LYS A 68 -1.60 -13.10 -12.83
N GLU A 69 -2.79 -12.84 -12.29
CA GLU A 69 -3.20 -13.32 -10.97
C GLU A 69 -4.04 -14.60 -11.04
N HIS A 70 -4.78 -14.82 -12.12
CA HIS A 70 -5.72 -15.95 -12.25
C HIS A 70 -5.44 -16.88 -13.42
N SER A 71 -4.39 -16.64 -14.22
CA SER A 71 -4.05 -17.41 -15.43
C SER A 71 -5.19 -17.51 -16.46
N VAL A 72 -6.18 -16.60 -16.40
CA VAL A 72 -7.31 -16.55 -17.33
C VAL A 72 -6.98 -15.58 -18.45
N THR A 73 -6.77 -16.12 -19.65
CA THR A 73 -6.57 -15.29 -20.85
C THR A 73 -7.92 -14.93 -21.45
N MET A 74 -8.26 -13.64 -21.48
CA MET A 74 -9.51 -13.18 -22.08
C MET A 74 -9.34 -11.93 -22.92
N SER A 75 -10.19 -11.80 -23.94
CA SER A 75 -10.22 -10.58 -24.76
C SER A 75 -11.09 -9.50 -24.09
N ILE A 76 -10.79 -8.23 -24.37
CA ILE A 76 -11.61 -7.08 -23.94
C ILE A 76 -13.08 -7.25 -24.40
N ARG A 77 -13.30 -7.89 -25.56
CA ARG A 77 -14.65 -8.19 -26.06
C ARG A 77 -15.39 -9.18 -25.16
N THR A 78 -14.72 -10.25 -24.75
CA THR A 78 -15.26 -11.26 -23.83
C THR A 78 -15.62 -10.64 -22.49
N LEU A 79 -14.70 -9.84 -21.93
CA LEU A 79 -14.93 -9.08 -20.70
C LEU A 79 -16.16 -8.17 -20.80
N LYS A 80 -16.31 -7.44 -21.91
CA LYS A 80 -17.50 -6.59 -22.16
C LYS A 80 -18.80 -7.40 -22.29
N SER A 81 -18.76 -8.60 -22.85
CA SER A 81 -19.93 -9.49 -22.92
C SER A 81 -20.34 -9.92 -21.51
N HIS A 82 -19.40 -10.46 -20.73
CA HIS A 82 -19.62 -10.87 -19.34
C HIS A 82 -20.16 -9.72 -18.49
N LEU A 83 -19.57 -8.52 -18.58
CA LEU A 83 -20.07 -7.35 -17.85
C LEU A 83 -21.50 -6.97 -18.24
N ASN A 84 -21.88 -7.12 -19.53
CA ASN A 84 -23.24 -6.84 -19.98
C ASN A 84 -24.24 -7.92 -19.53
N GLU A 85 -23.83 -9.19 -19.53
CA GLU A 85 -24.62 -10.31 -18.96
C GLU A 85 -24.85 -10.14 -17.46
N TYR A 86 -23.83 -9.66 -16.73
CA TYR A 86 -23.93 -9.34 -15.29
C TYR A 86 -24.66 -8.02 -15.02
N GLY A 87 -25.06 -7.26 -16.04
CA GLY A 87 -25.73 -5.96 -15.89
C GLY A 87 -24.85 -4.85 -15.32
N LEU A 88 -23.53 -5.04 -15.29
CA LEU A 88 -22.55 -4.13 -14.70
C LEU A 88 -22.18 -3.02 -15.70
N LYS A 89 -22.60 -1.78 -15.40
CA LYS A 89 -22.32 -0.61 -16.25
C LYS A 89 -21.78 0.54 -15.40
N HIS A 90 -20.64 1.13 -15.79
CA HIS A 90 -20.06 2.29 -15.09
C HIS A 90 -20.97 3.53 -15.10
N ARG A 91 -21.88 3.66 -16.08
CA ARG A 91 -22.66 4.88 -16.30
C ARG A 91 -23.84 5.09 -15.36
N ASN A 92 -24.16 4.17 -14.46
CA ASN A 92 -25.29 4.29 -13.53
C ASN A 92 -24.94 3.71 -12.14
N VAL A 93 -23.83 4.15 -11.55
CA VAL A 93 -23.54 3.73 -10.18
C VAL A 93 -24.57 4.38 -9.26
N VAL A 94 -25.46 3.57 -8.71
CA VAL A 94 -26.32 3.94 -7.61
C VAL A 94 -25.46 3.87 -6.35
N TYR A 95 -25.17 5.03 -5.77
CA TYR A 95 -24.51 5.11 -4.47
C TYR A 95 -25.44 5.86 -3.51
N ASP A 96 -25.52 5.36 -2.28
CA ASP A 96 -26.24 6.04 -1.22
C ASP A 96 -25.36 7.17 -0.67
N LYS A 97 -25.83 8.41 -0.80
CA LYS A 97 -25.08 9.59 -0.36
C LYS A 97 -24.85 9.60 1.14
N ASP A 98 -25.76 9.05 1.93
CA ASP A 98 -25.67 9.07 3.39
C ASP A 98 -24.60 8.08 3.87
N ILE A 99 -24.54 6.89 3.26
CA ILE A 99 -23.49 5.90 3.52
C ILE A 99 -22.12 6.45 3.13
N VAL A 100 -22.01 7.07 1.95
CA VAL A 100 -20.76 7.69 1.50
C VAL A 100 -20.32 8.81 2.44
N ARG A 101 -21.27 9.65 2.91
CA ARG A 101 -20.96 10.75 3.84
C ARG A 101 -20.43 10.23 5.17
N HIS A 102 -21.06 9.20 5.73
CA HIS A 102 -20.61 8.58 6.97
C HIS A 102 -19.21 7.99 6.83
N HIS A 103 -18.95 7.27 5.74
CA HIS A 103 -17.65 6.67 5.49
C HIS A 103 -16.54 7.71 5.29
N ILE A 104 -16.84 8.82 4.59
CA ILE A 104 -15.90 9.93 4.45
C ILE A 104 -15.58 10.55 5.82
N ASP A 105 -16.57 10.69 6.69
CA ASP A 105 -16.37 11.19 8.06
C ASP A 105 -15.45 10.26 8.87
N GLU A 106 -15.65 8.93 8.79
CA GLU A 106 -14.74 7.96 9.41
C GLU A 106 -13.30 8.07 8.88
N LEU A 107 -13.14 8.21 7.55
CA LEU A 107 -11.82 8.38 6.93
C LEU A 107 -11.13 9.69 7.34
N LEU A 108 -11.91 10.76 7.51
CA LEU A 108 -11.42 12.06 7.99
C LEU A 108 -11.06 12.05 9.48
N ASN A 109 -11.76 11.25 10.29
CA ASN A 109 -11.43 11.05 11.71
C ASN A 109 -10.27 10.04 11.90
N GLY A 110 -9.96 9.27 10.87
CA GLY A 110 -8.87 8.29 10.85
C GLY A 110 -7.54 8.80 10.27
N PRO A 111 -6.64 7.87 9.89
CA PRO A 111 -5.34 8.20 9.30
C PRO A 111 -5.46 8.85 7.90
N GLY A 112 -6.62 8.74 7.25
CA GLY A 112 -6.92 9.30 5.94
C GLY A 112 -7.07 10.83 5.92
N CYS A 113 -7.18 11.48 7.08
CA CYS A 113 -7.35 12.93 7.23
C CYS A 113 -6.31 13.75 6.47
N MET A 114 -5.10 13.22 6.26
CA MET A 114 -3.98 13.95 5.66
C MET A 114 -4.03 14.03 4.14
N GLY A 115 -4.70 13.10 3.47
CA GLY A 115 -4.63 12.90 2.01
C GLY A 115 -5.54 13.82 1.20
N GLY A 116 -6.49 14.49 1.86
CA GLY A 116 -7.50 15.32 1.20
C GLY A 116 -8.47 14.52 0.33
N TYR A 117 -9.34 15.21 -0.39
CA TYR A 117 -10.45 14.58 -1.13
C TYR A 117 -9.99 13.56 -2.20
N HIS A 118 -8.84 13.76 -2.84
CA HIS A 118 -8.33 12.81 -3.84
C HIS A 118 -7.91 11.49 -3.22
N SER A 119 -7.28 11.51 -2.04
CA SER A 119 -6.92 10.28 -1.32
C SER A 119 -8.17 9.56 -0.85
N ILE A 120 -9.16 10.29 -0.33
CA ILE A 120 -10.44 9.73 0.12
C ILE A 120 -11.18 9.08 -1.04
N TRP A 121 -11.27 9.79 -2.18
CA TRP A 121 -11.88 9.25 -3.41
C TRP A 121 -11.20 7.95 -3.86
N HIS A 122 -9.86 7.91 -3.84
CA HIS A 122 -9.12 6.71 -4.21
C HIS A 122 -9.36 5.56 -3.22
N THR A 123 -9.42 5.83 -1.92
CA THR A 123 -9.76 4.82 -0.90
C THR A 123 -11.17 4.25 -1.12
N LEU A 124 -12.16 5.10 -1.35
CA LEU A 124 -13.53 4.68 -1.68
C LEU A 124 -13.56 3.77 -2.93
N GLN A 125 -12.77 4.12 -3.94
CA GLN A 125 -12.68 3.34 -5.17
C GLN A 125 -12.07 1.95 -4.93
N LEU A 126 -11.03 1.85 -4.10
CA LEU A 126 -10.42 0.59 -3.70
C LEU A 126 -11.36 -0.32 -2.89
N GLU A 127 -12.24 0.28 -2.09
CA GLU A 127 -13.28 -0.41 -1.33
C GLU A 127 -14.49 -0.80 -2.19
N GLY A 128 -14.48 -0.42 -3.48
CA GLY A 128 -15.53 -0.77 -4.43
C GLY A 128 -16.69 0.22 -4.50
N ILE A 129 -16.58 1.36 -3.81
CA ILE A 129 -17.60 2.41 -3.78
C ILE A 129 -17.29 3.42 -4.89
N GLN A 130 -17.96 3.27 -6.02
CA GLN A 130 -17.73 4.10 -7.20
C GLN A 130 -18.50 5.44 -7.12
N VAL A 131 -17.91 6.43 -6.46
CA VAL A 131 -18.49 7.79 -6.34
C VAL A 131 -17.79 8.75 -7.32
N PRO A 132 -18.53 9.63 -8.03
CA PRO A 132 -17.93 10.70 -8.80
C PRO A 132 -17.06 11.60 -7.91
N ARG A 133 -15.90 11.99 -8.44
CA ARG A 133 -14.92 12.81 -7.72
C ARG A 133 -15.50 14.13 -7.20
N ASP A 134 -16.30 14.80 -8.01
CA ASP A 134 -16.91 16.10 -7.69
C ASP A 134 -17.83 16.01 -6.46
N VAL A 135 -18.50 14.86 -6.28
CA VAL A 135 -19.39 14.61 -5.14
C VAL A 135 -18.57 14.42 -3.86
N VAL A 136 -17.49 13.64 -3.92
CA VAL A 136 -16.56 13.48 -2.80
C VAL A 136 -15.92 14.82 -2.42
N GLU A 137 -15.53 15.64 -3.40
CA GLU A 137 -14.99 16.98 -3.15
C GLU A 137 -16.01 17.87 -2.42
N GLY A 138 -17.28 17.86 -2.86
CA GLY A 138 -18.36 18.59 -2.19
C GLY A 138 -18.53 18.16 -0.74
N ILE A 139 -18.63 16.85 -0.49
CA ILE A 139 -18.82 16.31 0.87
C ILE A 139 -17.62 16.63 1.77
N VAL A 140 -16.39 16.47 1.28
CA VAL A 140 -15.18 16.77 2.06
C VAL A 140 -15.07 18.25 2.37
N ARG A 141 -15.48 19.14 1.45
CA ARG A 141 -15.50 20.59 1.69
C ARG A 141 -16.52 20.97 2.76
N GLU A 142 -17.63 20.24 2.85
CA GLU A 142 -18.63 20.43 3.91
C GLU A 142 -18.17 19.90 5.27
N LEU A 143 -17.53 18.73 5.31
CA LEU A 143 -17.10 18.06 6.55
C LEU A 143 -15.80 18.64 7.14
N ASP A 144 -14.82 18.98 6.29
CA ASP A 144 -13.50 19.50 6.67
C ASP A 144 -13.18 20.82 5.92
N PRO A 145 -13.90 21.92 6.19
CA PRO A 145 -13.64 23.21 5.56
C PRO A 145 -12.28 23.77 5.99
N GLU A 146 -11.88 23.55 7.25
CA GLU A 146 -10.61 24.03 7.78
C GLU A 146 -9.43 23.35 7.08
N GLY A 147 -9.41 22.02 7.01
CA GLY A 147 -8.35 21.30 6.32
C GLY A 147 -8.31 21.60 4.82
N CYS A 148 -9.45 21.91 4.19
CA CYS A 148 -9.47 22.40 2.80
C CYS A 148 -8.71 23.73 2.65
N GLU A 149 -9.01 24.70 3.52
CA GLU A 149 -8.33 26.00 3.51
C GLU A 149 -6.84 25.90 3.90
N GLU A 150 -6.49 25.03 4.84
CA GLU A 150 -5.08 24.79 5.18
C GLU A 150 -4.28 24.24 4.00
N ARG A 151 -4.85 23.29 3.25
CA ARG A 151 -4.22 22.73 2.04
C ARG A 151 -4.12 23.79 0.94
N LYS A 152 -5.15 24.62 0.78
CA LYS A 152 -5.18 25.74 -0.19
C LYS A 152 -4.14 26.81 0.12
N ALA A 153 -3.88 27.06 1.41
CA ALA A 153 -2.81 27.96 1.86
C ALA A 153 -1.40 27.43 1.54
N LYS A 154 -1.25 26.18 1.10
CA LYS A 154 0.02 25.52 0.73
C LYS A 154 1.10 25.63 1.80
N ARG A 155 0.70 25.73 3.08
CA ARG A 155 1.61 25.85 4.20
C ARG A 155 1.95 24.47 4.74
N LEU A 156 3.24 24.15 4.77
CA LEU A 156 3.75 22.98 5.48
C LEU A 156 3.62 23.20 7.00
N LYS A 157 2.50 22.77 7.58
CA LYS A 157 2.37 22.59 9.03
C LYS A 157 3.01 21.27 9.45
N ARG A 158 3.57 21.24 10.66
CA ARG A 158 4.04 20.03 11.31
C ARG A 158 2.83 19.19 11.69
N ARG A 159 2.76 17.94 11.21
CA ARG A 159 1.58 17.06 11.30
C ARG A 159 1.72 15.92 12.32
N PHE A 160 2.86 15.83 13.00
CA PHE A 160 3.11 14.89 14.07
C PHE A 160 3.98 15.54 15.14
N VAL A 161 3.77 15.14 16.39
CA VAL A 161 4.60 15.55 17.52
C VAL A 161 5.52 14.39 17.85
N SER A 162 6.82 14.66 17.87
CA SER A 162 7.80 13.71 18.37
C SER A 162 7.97 13.98 19.88
N PRO A 163 7.87 12.98 20.77
CA PRO A 163 7.99 13.13 22.22
C PRO A 163 9.29 13.80 22.69
N GLY A 164 10.39 13.65 21.95
CA GLY A 164 11.67 14.21 22.34
C GLY A 164 12.76 14.03 21.28
N PRO A 165 13.96 14.62 21.51
CA PRO A 165 15.11 14.46 20.62
C PRO A 165 15.42 12.99 20.38
N ASN A 166 15.78 12.63 19.14
CA ASN A 166 16.13 11.26 18.74
C ASN A 166 15.02 10.21 18.94
N ASN A 167 13.78 10.61 19.22
CA ASN A 167 12.67 9.66 19.32
C ASN A 167 12.24 9.11 17.94
N SER A 168 12.35 9.92 16.89
CA SER A 168 11.95 9.54 15.53
C SER A 168 12.81 10.25 14.50
N TRP A 169 13.36 9.52 13.53
CA TRP A 169 14.13 10.11 12.43
C TRP A 169 13.38 9.96 11.11
N HIS A 170 13.35 11.02 10.32
CA HIS A 170 12.81 11.00 8.96
C HIS A 170 13.97 10.97 8.00
N ALA A 171 14.13 9.85 7.30
CA ALA A 171 15.13 9.69 6.26
C ALA A 171 14.47 9.73 4.88
N ASP A 172 15.09 10.47 3.96
CA ASP A 172 14.63 10.59 2.58
C ASP A 172 15.82 10.64 1.61
N GLY A 173 15.57 10.26 0.36
CA GLY A 173 16.54 10.22 -0.73
C GLY A 173 16.18 11.20 -1.85
N TYR A 174 17.15 12.02 -2.26
CA TYR A 174 17.04 12.87 -3.43
C TYR A 174 17.56 12.14 -4.67
N ASP A 175 16.63 11.57 -5.43
CA ASP A 175 16.93 10.70 -6.57
C ASP A 175 17.13 11.46 -7.90
N LYS A 176 16.89 12.79 -7.95
CA LYS A 176 17.05 13.56 -9.21
C LYS A 176 18.48 13.56 -9.74
N LEU A 177 19.48 13.43 -8.86
CA LEU A 177 20.90 13.36 -9.22
C LEU A 177 21.43 11.93 -9.37
N LYS A 178 20.55 10.94 -9.21
CA LYS A 178 20.89 9.52 -9.38
C LYS A 178 21.37 9.17 -10.79
N PRO A 179 20.81 9.73 -11.90
CA PRO A 179 21.35 9.49 -13.24
C PRO A 179 22.81 9.94 -13.41
N TYR A 180 23.25 10.91 -12.63
CA TYR A 180 24.62 11.42 -12.62
C TYR A 180 25.53 10.70 -11.62
N GLY A 181 25.03 9.65 -10.95
CA GLY A 181 25.80 8.90 -9.96
C GLY A 181 25.88 9.55 -8.57
N PHE A 182 25.06 10.55 -8.29
CA PHE A 182 25.04 11.26 -7.00
C PHE A 182 23.69 11.17 -6.28
N PRO A 183 23.22 9.96 -5.89
CA PRO A 183 22.09 9.85 -4.97
C PRO A 183 22.45 10.49 -3.63
N ILE A 184 21.66 11.45 -3.19
CA ILE A 184 21.86 12.14 -1.91
C ILE A 184 20.84 11.63 -0.92
N HIS A 185 21.29 11.21 0.27
CA HIS A 185 20.41 10.80 1.35
C HIS A 185 20.57 11.72 2.55
N ARG A 186 19.46 12.07 3.18
CA ARG A 186 19.42 12.90 4.37
C ARG A 186 18.55 12.24 5.43
N ALA A 187 18.87 12.45 6.69
CA ALA A 187 17.87 12.33 7.74
C ALA A 187 17.82 13.54 8.66
N ILE A 188 16.63 13.72 9.22
CA ILE A 188 16.27 14.85 10.07
C ILE A 188 15.65 14.30 11.35
N ASP A 189 16.03 14.87 12.49
CA ASP A 189 15.38 14.58 13.76
C ASP A 189 13.92 15.08 13.75
N GLY A 190 13.00 14.19 14.12
CA GLY A 190 11.57 14.47 14.16
C GLY A 190 11.20 15.50 15.21
N TRP A 191 11.98 15.66 16.29
CA TRP A 191 11.74 16.65 17.34
C TRP A 191 12.37 18.02 17.04
N SER A 192 13.71 18.07 16.94
CA SER A 192 14.50 19.30 16.80
C SER A 192 14.63 19.82 15.37
N ARG A 193 14.29 19.00 14.35
CA ARG A 193 14.54 19.29 12.92
C ARG A 193 16.02 19.46 12.55
N LYS A 194 16.94 19.08 13.44
CA LYS A 194 18.37 19.05 13.14
C LYS A 194 18.66 17.99 12.08
N ILE A 195 19.60 18.31 11.19
CA ILE A 195 20.10 17.36 10.20
C ILE A 195 20.97 16.35 10.93
N MET A 196 20.57 15.09 10.90
CA MET A 196 21.34 14.01 11.50
C MET A 196 22.50 13.62 10.58
N TRP A 197 22.22 13.53 9.27
CA TRP A 197 23.24 13.35 8.24
C TRP A 197 22.77 13.86 6.90
N LEU A 198 23.72 14.17 6.03
CA LEU A 198 23.56 14.42 4.60
C LEU A 198 24.74 13.75 3.89
N LYS A 199 24.49 12.65 3.17
CA LYS A 199 25.56 11.86 2.54
C LYS A 199 25.24 11.61 1.07
N VAL A 200 26.27 11.71 0.24
CA VAL A 200 26.23 11.27 -1.15
C VAL A 200 26.64 9.80 -1.20
N CYS A 201 25.79 8.95 -1.77
CA CYS A 201 26.07 7.52 -1.92
C CYS A 201 26.76 7.24 -3.26
N ARG A 202 27.65 6.25 -3.27
CA ARG A 202 28.30 5.76 -4.50
C ARG A 202 27.53 4.61 -5.16
N SER A 203 26.54 4.04 -4.47
CA SER A 203 25.84 2.81 -4.88
C SER A 203 24.43 3.11 -5.38
N PHE A 204 24.04 2.48 -6.49
CA PHE A 204 22.75 2.66 -7.19
C PHE A 204 21.54 1.98 -6.54
N SER A 205 21.72 1.23 -5.43
CA SER A 205 20.64 0.41 -4.88
C SER A 205 19.45 1.28 -4.47
N ARG A 206 18.27 0.95 -5.02
CA ARG A 206 16.99 1.67 -4.79
C ARG A 206 16.46 1.58 -3.36
N ASN A 207 17.06 0.76 -2.50
CA ASN A 207 16.50 0.42 -1.18
C ASN A 207 17.04 1.35 -0.07
N PRO A 208 16.26 2.31 0.44
CA PRO A 208 16.68 3.19 1.53
C PRO A 208 16.99 2.42 2.83
N CYS A 209 16.42 1.23 3.02
CA CYS A 209 16.70 0.36 4.18
C CYS A 209 18.16 -0.11 4.24
N ILE A 210 18.80 -0.38 3.08
CA ILE A 210 20.21 -0.81 3.02
C ILE A 210 21.14 0.35 3.41
N PHE A 211 20.74 1.58 3.10
CA PHE A 211 21.47 2.76 3.50
C PHE A 211 21.29 3.07 5.00
N LEU A 212 20.06 2.97 5.51
CA LEU A 212 19.76 3.15 6.94
C LEU A 212 20.58 2.19 7.81
N SER A 213 20.65 0.91 7.45
CA SER A 213 21.44 -0.07 8.21
C SER A 213 22.94 0.29 8.22
N ARG A 214 23.51 0.66 7.07
CA ARG A 214 24.92 1.06 6.96
C ARG A 214 25.25 2.35 7.70
N VAL A 215 24.39 3.37 7.63
CA VAL A 215 24.60 4.63 8.36
C VAL A 215 24.44 4.43 9.86
N CYS A 216 23.42 3.69 10.30
CA CYS A 216 23.22 3.41 11.72
C CYS A 216 24.36 2.56 12.31
N GLN A 217 24.90 1.59 11.55
CA GLN A 217 26.09 0.83 11.94
C GLN A 217 27.34 1.72 12.01
N GLN A 218 27.59 2.54 10.99
CA GLN A 218 28.78 3.39 10.92
C GLN A 218 28.78 4.51 11.97
N ALA A 219 27.61 4.94 12.40
CA ALA A 219 27.46 5.97 13.41
C ALA A 219 27.22 5.40 14.83
N GLN A 220 27.35 4.07 15.02
CA GLN A 220 27.23 3.36 16.31
C GLN A 220 25.88 3.54 17.04
N TRP A 221 24.77 3.76 16.32
CA TRP A 221 23.45 4.01 16.91
C TRP A 221 22.52 2.78 16.94
N LEU A 222 22.95 1.64 16.40
CA LEU A 222 22.31 0.35 16.70
C LEU A 222 22.98 -0.25 17.94
N PRO A 223 22.22 -0.90 18.86
CA PRO A 223 22.86 -1.70 19.90
C PRO A 223 23.80 -2.67 19.20
N ARG A 224 25.08 -2.68 19.64
CA ARG A 224 26.01 -3.74 19.23
C ARG A 224 25.28 -5.04 19.52
N LYS A 225 25.12 -5.91 18.50
CA LYS A 225 24.75 -7.29 18.79
C LYS A 225 25.82 -7.77 19.77
N ASN A 226 25.42 -8.13 20.97
CA ASN A 226 26.32 -8.80 21.89
C ASN A 226 26.74 -10.09 21.15
N GLU A 227 28.03 -10.17 20.84
CA GLU A 227 28.66 -11.39 20.39
C GLU A 227 28.83 -12.26 21.63
N ASP A 228 27.97 -13.26 21.77
CA ASP A 228 28.25 -14.50 22.51
C ASP A 228 28.44 -15.61 21.46
#